data_AF-K9VFH3-F1
#
_entry.id   AF-K9VFH3-F1
#
_cell.length_a   1.000
_cell.length_b   1.000
_cell.length_c   1.000
_cell.angle_alpha   90.00
_cell.angle_beta   90.00
_cell.angle_gamma   90.00
#
_symmetry.space_group_name_H-M   'P 1'
#
loop_
_entity.id
_entity.type
_entity.pdbx_description
1 polymer ?
#
loop_
_entity_poly.entity_id
_entity_poly.type
_entity_poly.pdbx_seq_one_letter_code
_entity_poly.pdbx_strand_id
1 'polypeptide(L)'
;MGYTTTFDGIFHLNKRLLDSEAIYLLEFSRTRRMKRNAAILQSIPDPARTAVGLPVGEEGCYFVNEKWDEDSEVSVVNYNRPPKTQPGLWCKWIPTADGGGIKWSGAEKFYDYVEWLQYLIDNFLEPWGYVLNGEVNWQGEREEDIGTIVVASNLIILPEGAQELLRYAVSPVSVPKFVWDCLKAVQATGVSLTIWYEVVDRSVELGHGEAALWIKPNIEKYFDGLNRGFEFEGNLIETTDLGL
;
A
#
# COMPACT_ATOMS: atom_id res chain seq x y z
N MET A 1 -8.28 8.37 16.55
CA MET A 1 -8.89 9.45 15.73
C MET A 1 -8.37 9.29 14.31
N GLY A 2 -9.18 9.54 13.28
CA GLY A 2 -8.74 9.37 11.88
C GLY A 2 -9.46 10.38 10.99
N TYR A 3 -8.80 10.77 9.91
CA TYR A 3 -9.22 11.80 8.98
C TYR A 3 -10.08 11.20 7.87
N THR A 4 -11.19 11.84 7.54
CA THR A 4 -12.10 11.39 6.49
C THR A 4 -11.98 12.26 5.24
N THR A 5 -11.84 11.60 4.09
CA THR A 5 -11.94 12.20 2.78
C THR A 5 -13.16 11.62 2.08
N THR A 6 -13.96 12.48 1.47
CA THR A 6 -15.11 12.13 0.64
C THR A 6 -14.75 12.34 -0.82
N PHE A 7 -15.37 11.54 -1.70
CA PHE A 7 -15.06 11.54 -3.13
C PHE A 7 -16.35 11.61 -3.94
N ASP A 8 -16.37 12.46 -4.96
CA ASP A 8 -17.47 12.61 -5.90
C ASP A 8 -16.99 12.49 -7.35
N GLY A 9 -17.65 11.62 -8.11
CA GLY A 9 -17.26 11.26 -9.47
C GLY A 9 -17.04 9.76 -9.68
N ILE A 10 -16.75 9.41 -10.94
CA ILE A 10 -16.54 8.04 -11.41
C ILE A 10 -15.40 8.06 -12.42
N PHE A 11 -14.48 7.11 -12.31
CA PHE A 11 -13.57 6.79 -13.40
C PHE A 11 -14.22 5.77 -14.34
N HIS A 12 -14.27 6.07 -15.62
CA HIS A 12 -14.89 5.23 -16.64
C HIS A 12 -13.87 4.30 -17.29
N LEU A 13 -14.29 3.04 -17.47
CA LEU A 13 -13.57 2.06 -18.25
C LEU A 13 -14.00 2.13 -19.72
N ASN A 14 -13.08 1.84 -20.63
CA ASN A 14 -13.37 1.77 -22.07
C ASN A 14 -14.33 0.63 -22.46
N LYS A 15 -14.53 -0.36 -21.59
CA LYS A 15 -15.45 -1.49 -21.76
C LYS A 15 -15.87 -2.01 -20.37
N ARG A 16 -17.00 -2.71 -20.32
CA ARG A 16 -17.54 -3.32 -19.09
C ARG A 16 -16.59 -4.43 -18.58
N LEU A 17 -16.34 -4.46 -17.27
CA LEU A 17 -15.65 -5.55 -16.59
C LEU A 17 -16.37 -6.89 -16.79
N LEU A 18 -15.62 -7.99 -16.86
CA LEU A 18 -16.22 -9.31 -16.70
C LEU A 18 -16.79 -9.45 -15.29
N ASP A 19 -17.87 -10.24 -15.15
CA ASP A 19 -18.51 -10.40 -13.85
C ASP A 19 -17.53 -10.98 -12.80
N SER A 20 -16.61 -11.88 -13.21
CA SER A 20 -15.55 -12.41 -12.34
C SER A 20 -14.55 -11.35 -11.88
N GLU A 21 -14.18 -10.41 -12.75
CA GLU A 21 -13.27 -9.31 -12.45
C GLU A 21 -13.93 -8.28 -11.51
N ALA A 22 -15.19 -7.94 -11.78
CA ALA A 22 -15.97 -7.06 -10.91
C ALA A 22 -16.16 -7.68 -9.50
N ILE A 23 -16.47 -8.98 -9.42
CA ILE A 23 -16.56 -9.70 -8.15
C ILE A 23 -15.21 -9.68 -7.43
N TYR A 24 -14.11 -9.98 -8.13
CA TYR A 24 -12.79 -9.97 -7.53
C TYR A 24 -12.43 -8.60 -6.94
N LEU A 25 -12.60 -7.51 -7.70
CA LEU A 25 -12.30 -6.16 -7.22
C LEU A 25 -13.19 -5.75 -6.04
N LEU A 26 -14.44 -6.19 -6.02
CA LEU A 26 -15.35 -5.95 -4.89
C LEU A 26 -14.88 -6.66 -3.62
N GLU A 27 -14.51 -7.94 -3.72
CA GLU A 27 -13.96 -8.71 -2.59
C GLU A 27 -12.58 -8.16 -2.16
N PHE A 28 -11.75 -7.73 -3.11
CA PHE A 28 -10.48 -7.06 -2.83
C PHE A 28 -10.65 -5.80 -1.98
N SER A 29 -11.66 -4.98 -2.28
CA SER A 29 -11.94 -3.76 -1.49
C SER A 29 -12.54 -4.06 -0.11
N ARG A 30 -13.27 -5.18 0.05
CA ARG A 30 -13.89 -5.58 1.31
C ARG A 30 -12.92 -6.21 2.30
N THR A 31 -11.84 -6.78 1.79
CA THR A 31 -10.84 -7.48 2.59
C THR A 31 -9.79 -6.55 3.15
N ARG A 32 -9.32 -6.85 4.36
CA ARG A 32 -8.21 -6.09 4.93
C ARG A 32 -6.89 -6.57 4.35
N ARG A 33 -6.17 -5.65 3.77
CA ARG A 33 -4.91 -5.90 3.07
C ARG A 33 -3.79 -6.11 4.08
N MET A 34 -3.74 -7.27 4.73
CA MET A 34 -2.73 -7.64 5.76
C MET A 34 -1.65 -8.52 5.16
N LYS A 35 -0.43 -8.41 5.71
CA LYS A 35 0.71 -9.25 5.34
C LYS A 35 0.46 -10.68 5.79
N ARG A 36 0.55 -11.61 4.83
CA ARG A 36 0.26 -13.03 5.03
C ARG A 36 1.38 -13.93 4.54
N ASN A 37 1.40 -15.15 5.07
CA ASN A 37 2.26 -16.21 4.60
C ASN A 37 1.70 -16.78 3.30
N ALA A 38 2.32 -16.41 2.17
CA ALA A 38 1.89 -16.85 0.85
C ALA A 38 1.92 -18.38 0.68
N ALA A 39 2.80 -19.11 1.38
CA ALA A 39 2.88 -20.56 1.28
C ALA A 39 1.66 -21.25 1.90
N ILE A 40 1.15 -20.75 3.03
CA ILE A 40 -0.07 -21.26 3.67
C ILE A 40 -1.29 -20.97 2.79
N LEU A 41 -1.35 -19.76 2.20
CA LEU A 41 -2.43 -19.36 1.31
C LEU A 41 -2.53 -20.20 0.03
N GLN A 42 -1.47 -20.90 -0.40
CA GLN A 42 -1.54 -21.79 -1.57
C GLN A 42 -2.52 -22.94 -1.38
N SER A 43 -2.72 -23.41 -0.14
CA SER A 43 -3.67 -24.47 0.17
C SER A 43 -5.09 -23.97 0.50
N ILE A 44 -5.27 -22.66 0.67
CA ILE A 44 -6.57 -22.08 1.04
C ILE A 44 -7.34 -21.74 -0.24
N PRO A 45 -8.58 -22.25 -0.42
CA PRO A 45 -9.39 -21.92 -1.58
C PRO A 45 -9.61 -20.42 -1.70
N ASP A 46 -9.46 -19.87 -2.91
CA ASP A 46 -9.84 -18.49 -3.22
C ASP A 46 -10.47 -18.46 -4.62
N PRO A 47 -11.78 -18.76 -4.70
CA PRO A 47 -12.46 -18.90 -5.99
C PRO A 47 -12.47 -17.60 -6.80
N ALA A 48 -12.65 -16.45 -6.16
CA ALA A 48 -12.68 -15.16 -6.83
C ALA A 48 -11.32 -14.85 -7.48
N ARG A 49 -10.22 -15.01 -6.74
CA ARG A 49 -8.85 -14.86 -7.27
C ARG A 49 -8.55 -15.84 -8.39
N THR A 50 -8.95 -17.10 -8.23
CA THR A 50 -8.71 -18.14 -9.23
C THR A 50 -9.48 -17.86 -10.52
N ALA A 51 -10.71 -17.35 -10.42
CA ALA A 51 -11.56 -17.02 -11.57
C ALA A 51 -10.99 -15.92 -12.48
N VAL A 52 -10.11 -15.07 -11.95
CA VAL A 52 -9.41 -14.01 -12.71
C VAL A 52 -7.94 -14.38 -13.01
N GLY A 53 -7.54 -15.62 -12.72
CA GLY A 53 -6.23 -16.16 -13.09
C GLY A 53 -5.05 -15.56 -12.30
N LEU A 54 -5.28 -14.90 -11.17
CA LEU A 54 -4.22 -14.30 -10.37
C LEU A 54 -3.51 -15.35 -9.49
N PRO A 55 -2.18 -15.25 -9.29
CA PRO A 55 -1.49 -16.04 -8.27
C PRO A 55 -1.90 -15.56 -6.86
N VAL A 56 -1.44 -16.23 -5.79
CA VAL A 56 -1.61 -15.73 -4.41
C VAL A 56 -0.92 -14.36 -4.22
N GLY A 57 0.17 -14.14 -4.96
CA GLY A 57 0.97 -12.93 -4.87
C GLY A 57 1.94 -12.96 -3.69
N GLU A 58 2.92 -12.05 -3.73
CA GLU A 58 3.88 -11.89 -2.64
C GLU A 58 3.16 -11.42 -1.37
N GLU A 59 3.51 -12.01 -0.23
CA GLU A 59 2.87 -11.73 1.06
C GLU A 59 1.33 -11.86 1.06
N GLY A 60 0.78 -12.63 0.11
CA GLY A 60 -0.66 -12.81 -0.05
C GLY A 60 -1.38 -11.63 -0.71
N CYS A 61 -0.68 -10.78 -1.47
CA CYS A 61 -1.22 -9.52 -1.97
C CYS A 61 -2.46 -9.66 -2.87
N TYR A 62 -2.76 -10.81 -3.46
CA TYR A 62 -3.96 -11.01 -4.28
C TYR A 62 -5.02 -11.89 -3.63
N PHE A 63 -4.81 -12.35 -2.39
CA PHE A 63 -5.80 -13.12 -1.65
C PHE A 63 -6.98 -12.24 -1.23
N VAL A 64 -8.20 -12.76 -1.41
CA VAL A 64 -9.47 -12.05 -1.10
C VAL A 64 -10.51 -12.93 -0.39
N ASN A 65 -10.25 -14.22 -0.19
CA ASN A 65 -11.19 -15.09 0.50
C ASN A 65 -11.04 -15.04 2.03
N GLU A 66 -11.37 -13.91 2.66
CA GLU A 66 -11.42 -13.76 4.12
C GLU A 66 -12.75 -14.25 4.70
N LYS A 67 -13.07 -15.53 4.49
CA LYS A 67 -14.05 -16.17 5.35
C LYS A 67 -13.39 -16.30 6.72
N TRP A 68 -14.12 -15.98 7.79
CA TRP A 68 -13.68 -16.15 9.17
C TRP A 68 -13.54 -17.63 9.54
N ASP A 69 -12.74 -18.36 8.77
CA ASP A 69 -12.28 -19.71 9.06
C ASP A 69 -10.94 -19.62 9.79
N GLU A 70 -10.72 -20.55 10.73
CA GLU A 70 -9.47 -20.59 11.50
C GLU A 70 -8.24 -20.70 10.59
N ASP A 71 -8.40 -21.34 9.42
CA ASP A 71 -7.33 -21.57 8.46
C ASP A 71 -6.78 -20.28 7.83
N SER A 72 -7.62 -19.28 7.52
CA SER A 72 -7.16 -18.00 6.98
C SER A 72 -6.44 -17.14 8.03
N GLU A 73 -6.83 -17.22 9.29
CA GLU A 73 -6.17 -16.52 10.41
C GLU A 73 -4.75 -17.03 10.63
N VAL A 74 -4.50 -18.34 10.46
CA VAL A 74 -3.15 -18.93 10.54
C VAL A 74 -2.18 -18.36 9.49
N SER A 75 -2.71 -17.82 8.39
CA SER A 75 -1.88 -17.18 7.37
C SER A 75 -1.40 -15.78 7.75
N VAL A 76 -2.02 -15.11 8.73
CA VAL A 76 -1.70 -13.71 9.06
C VAL A 76 -0.34 -13.63 9.75
N VAL A 77 0.61 -12.95 9.10
CA VAL A 77 1.97 -12.71 9.63
C VAL A 77 2.03 -11.37 10.35
N ASN A 78 1.35 -10.35 9.83
CA ASN A 78 1.22 -9.07 10.51
C ASN A 78 -0.14 -8.43 10.20
N TYR A 79 -0.97 -8.35 11.23
CA TYR A 79 -2.31 -7.78 11.14
C TYR A 79 -2.29 -6.30 10.74
N ASN A 80 -1.30 -5.52 11.19
CA ASN A 80 -1.29 -4.06 11.01
C ASN A 80 -0.39 -3.57 9.88
N ARG A 81 0.17 -4.47 9.07
CA ARG A 81 1.00 -4.12 7.92
C ARG A 81 0.42 -4.71 6.65
N PRO A 82 0.35 -3.95 5.55
CA PRO A 82 -0.02 -4.52 4.28
C PRO A 82 1.11 -5.34 3.65
N PRO A 83 0.78 -6.17 2.63
CA PRO A 83 1.80 -6.67 1.72
C PRO A 83 2.65 -5.51 1.20
N LYS A 84 3.97 -5.68 1.10
CA LYS A 84 4.90 -4.58 0.78
C LYS A 84 4.63 -3.86 -0.53
N THR A 85 3.96 -4.53 -1.48
CA THR A 85 3.60 -3.96 -2.78
C THR A 85 2.29 -3.18 -2.74
N GLN A 86 1.58 -3.15 -1.61
CA GLN A 86 0.27 -2.52 -1.47
C GLN A 86 0.37 -1.20 -0.69
N PRO A 87 -0.37 -0.15 -1.12
CA PRO A 87 -0.27 1.17 -0.50
C PRO A 87 -0.68 1.20 0.98
N GLY A 88 -1.68 0.43 1.36
CA GLY A 88 -2.21 0.46 2.72
C GLY A 88 -3.02 -0.78 3.08
N LEU A 89 -3.74 -0.71 4.20
CA LEU A 89 -4.58 -1.81 4.70
C LEU A 89 -5.97 -1.87 4.05
N TRP A 90 -6.41 -0.80 3.39
CA TRP A 90 -7.79 -0.67 2.91
C TRP A 90 -7.85 0.04 1.56
N CYS A 91 -8.20 -0.70 0.51
CA CYS A 91 -8.56 -0.12 -0.79
C CYS A 91 -10.07 0.15 -0.83
N LYS A 92 -10.48 1.39 -1.11
CA LYS A 92 -11.90 1.80 -1.11
C LYS A 92 -12.41 2.23 -2.48
N TRP A 93 -11.62 1.97 -3.51
CA TRP A 93 -12.08 1.97 -4.89
C TRP A 93 -12.79 0.65 -5.19
N ILE A 94 -13.99 0.73 -5.73
CA ILE A 94 -14.82 -0.41 -6.11
C ILE A 94 -15.32 -0.26 -7.55
N PRO A 95 -15.63 -1.36 -8.24
CA PRO A 95 -16.33 -1.27 -9.52
C PRO A 95 -17.73 -0.66 -9.34
N THR A 96 -18.21 0.03 -10.37
CA THR A 96 -19.61 0.45 -10.48
C THR A 96 -20.51 -0.76 -10.65
N ALA A 97 -21.79 -0.64 -10.29
CA ALA A 97 -22.73 -1.77 -10.32
C ALA A 97 -22.95 -2.35 -11.73
N ASP A 98 -22.80 -1.50 -12.76
CA ASP A 98 -22.86 -1.90 -14.16
C ASP A 98 -21.52 -2.46 -14.68
N GLY A 99 -20.43 -2.38 -13.90
CA GLY A 99 -19.08 -2.77 -14.30
C GLY A 99 -18.40 -1.83 -15.29
N GLY A 100 -19.00 -0.65 -15.56
CA GLY A 100 -18.50 0.33 -16.53
C GLY A 100 -17.45 1.30 -15.98
N GLY A 101 -17.12 1.25 -14.69
CA GLY A 101 -16.21 2.19 -14.06
C GLY A 101 -15.73 1.76 -12.68
N ILE A 102 -14.92 2.62 -12.07
CA ILE A 102 -14.42 2.54 -10.70
C ILE A 102 -14.88 3.78 -9.95
N LYS A 103 -15.36 3.60 -8.72
CA LYS A 103 -15.84 4.69 -7.85
C LYS A 103 -15.46 4.44 -6.40
N TRP A 104 -15.54 5.49 -5.58
CA TRP A 104 -15.37 5.34 -4.14
C TRP A 104 -16.53 4.54 -3.53
N SER A 105 -16.21 3.70 -2.55
CA SER A 105 -17.19 2.84 -1.88
C SER A 105 -18.13 3.59 -0.93
N GLY A 106 -17.83 4.84 -0.59
CA GLY A 106 -18.53 5.63 0.43
C GLY A 106 -18.01 5.40 1.85
N ALA A 107 -16.98 4.56 2.04
CA ALA A 107 -16.41 4.28 3.36
C ALA A 107 -15.40 5.36 3.80
N GLU A 108 -15.56 5.85 5.03
CA GLU A 108 -14.69 6.87 5.66
C GLU A 108 -13.22 6.46 5.72
N LYS A 109 -12.29 7.41 5.94
CA LYS A 109 -10.84 7.17 6.17
C LYS A 109 -10.14 6.42 5.04
N PHE A 110 -10.17 6.98 3.84
CA PHE A 110 -9.48 6.43 2.69
C PHE A 110 -8.14 7.12 2.50
N TYR A 111 -7.07 6.57 3.11
CA TYR A 111 -5.70 7.03 2.90
C TYR A 111 -5.12 6.40 1.63
N ASP A 112 -4.05 7.00 1.10
CA ASP A 112 -3.29 6.50 -0.05
C ASP A 112 -4.18 6.28 -1.29
N TYR A 113 -5.21 7.12 -1.45
CA TYR A 113 -6.25 6.91 -2.45
C TYR A 113 -5.72 7.03 -3.89
N VAL A 114 -4.66 7.83 -4.13
CA VAL A 114 -4.02 7.96 -5.45
C VAL A 114 -3.17 6.72 -5.73
N GLU A 115 -2.40 6.27 -4.74
CA GLU A 115 -1.55 5.09 -4.77
C GLU A 115 -2.39 3.82 -4.96
N TRP A 116 -3.54 3.73 -4.30
CA TRP A 116 -4.50 2.65 -4.50
C TRP A 116 -5.09 2.63 -5.90
N LEU A 117 -5.39 3.81 -6.46
CA LEU A 117 -5.88 3.89 -7.83
C LEU A 117 -4.82 3.40 -8.82
N GLN A 118 -3.58 3.84 -8.65
CA GLN A 118 -2.45 3.36 -9.46
C GLN A 118 -2.25 1.85 -9.29
N TYR A 119 -2.32 1.33 -8.07
CA TYR A 119 -2.21 -0.10 -7.79
C TYR A 119 -3.25 -0.91 -8.56
N LEU A 120 -4.53 -0.46 -8.58
CA LEU A 120 -5.58 -1.13 -9.35
C LEU A 120 -5.31 -1.09 -10.86
N ILE A 121 -4.81 0.03 -11.37
CA ILE A 121 -4.43 0.18 -12.77
C ILE A 121 -3.35 -0.84 -13.15
N ASP A 122 -2.23 -0.84 -12.42
CA ASP A 122 -1.05 -1.63 -12.77
C ASP A 122 -1.23 -3.13 -12.56
N ASN A 123 -1.99 -3.53 -11.54
CA ASN A 123 -2.09 -4.93 -11.13
C ASN A 123 -3.30 -5.65 -11.73
N PHE A 124 -4.36 -4.91 -12.10
CA PHE A 124 -5.63 -5.52 -12.53
C PHE A 124 -6.11 -4.94 -13.86
N LEU A 125 -6.37 -3.63 -13.92
CA LEU A 125 -7.08 -3.05 -15.06
C LEU A 125 -6.24 -3.11 -16.35
N GLU A 126 -4.99 -2.64 -16.32
CA GLU A 126 -4.11 -2.68 -17.49
C GLU A 126 -3.74 -4.11 -17.89
N PRO A 127 -3.34 -5.03 -16.99
CA PRO A 127 -3.11 -6.43 -17.33
C PRO A 127 -4.31 -7.16 -17.93
N TRP A 128 -5.54 -6.81 -17.54
CA TRP A 128 -6.77 -7.33 -18.14
C TRP A 128 -7.21 -6.58 -19.42
N GLY A 129 -6.44 -5.57 -19.83
CA GLY A 129 -6.64 -4.83 -21.08
C GLY A 129 -7.76 -3.79 -21.03
N TYR A 130 -7.94 -3.16 -19.87
CA TYR A 130 -8.84 -2.02 -19.67
C TYR A 130 -8.08 -0.70 -19.68
N VAL A 131 -8.79 0.35 -20.10
CA VAL A 131 -8.31 1.72 -20.07
C VAL A 131 -9.25 2.54 -19.21
N LEU A 132 -8.70 3.14 -18.15
CA LEU A 132 -9.39 4.00 -17.20
C LEU A 132 -9.20 5.47 -17.57
N ASN A 133 -10.29 6.22 -17.56
CA ASN A 133 -10.31 7.66 -17.77
C ASN A 133 -11.32 8.31 -16.83
N GLY A 134 -11.12 9.56 -16.45
CA GLY A 134 -12.14 10.33 -15.76
C GLY A 134 -11.58 11.21 -14.67
N GLU A 135 -12.49 11.81 -13.94
CA GLU A 135 -12.21 12.80 -12.92
C GLU A 135 -13.02 12.50 -11.67
N VAL A 136 -12.36 12.56 -10.52
CA VAL A 136 -12.99 12.45 -9.21
C VAL A 136 -12.50 13.60 -8.35
N ASN A 137 -13.44 14.37 -7.82
CA ASN A 137 -13.18 15.41 -6.84
C ASN A 137 -13.15 14.80 -5.45
N TRP A 138 -12.31 15.36 -4.57
CA TRP A 138 -12.23 14.93 -3.18
C TRP A 138 -12.23 16.13 -2.23
N GLN A 139 -12.77 15.88 -1.04
CA GLN A 139 -12.92 16.86 0.04
C GLN A 139 -12.57 16.18 1.36
N GLY A 140 -11.54 16.68 2.04
CA GLY A 140 -11.20 16.32 3.41
C GLY A 140 -12.04 17.07 4.44
N GLU A 141 -11.68 16.95 5.72
CA GLU A 141 -12.44 17.55 6.83
C GLU A 141 -12.30 19.08 6.93
N ARG A 142 -11.30 19.68 6.26
CA ARG A 142 -11.11 21.13 6.20
C ARG A 142 -11.59 21.68 4.86
N GLU A 143 -12.22 22.85 4.87
CA GLU A 143 -12.74 23.50 3.64
C GLU A 143 -11.67 23.70 2.56
N GLU A 144 -10.42 23.93 2.96
CA GLU A 144 -9.27 24.11 2.08
C GLU A 144 -8.60 22.80 1.64
N ASP A 145 -8.95 21.68 2.28
CA ASP A 145 -8.43 20.35 1.92
C ASP A 145 -9.33 19.75 0.83
N ILE A 146 -9.15 20.26 -0.37
CA ILE A 146 -9.86 19.84 -1.58
C ILE A 146 -8.90 19.56 -2.70
N GLY A 147 -9.32 18.70 -3.61
CA GLY A 147 -8.59 18.50 -4.85
C GLY A 147 -9.31 17.60 -5.82
N THR A 148 -8.58 17.24 -6.86
CA THR A 148 -9.11 16.47 -7.98
C THR A 148 -8.08 15.42 -8.39
N ILE A 149 -8.58 14.23 -8.69
CA ILE A 149 -7.81 13.15 -9.31
C ILE A 149 -8.29 13.05 -10.76
N VAL A 150 -7.36 13.18 -11.70
CA VAL A 150 -7.66 13.03 -13.13
C VAL A 150 -6.85 11.89 -13.67
N VAL A 151 -7.53 10.94 -14.32
CA VAL A 151 -6.90 9.84 -15.05
C VAL A 151 -7.19 9.99 -16.53
N ALA A 152 -6.16 9.88 -17.36
CA ALA A 152 -6.31 9.74 -18.80
C ALA A 152 -5.45 8.61 -19.31
N SER A 153 -6.07 7.65 -19.98
CA SER A 153 -5.41 6.47 -20.57
C SER A 153 -4.50 5.75 -19.56
N ASN A 154 -5.05 5.38 -18.41
CA ASN A 154 -4.33 4.74 -17.29
C ASN A 154 -3.23 5.59 -16.62
N LEU A 155 -3.06 6.86 -17.02
CA LEU A 155 -2.11 7.76 -16.39
C LEU A 155 -2.84 8.73 -15.45
N ILE A 156 -2.42 8.75 -14.19
CA ILE A 156 -2.86 9.75 -13.22
C ILE A 156 -2.13 11.06 -13.53
N ILE A 157 -2.89 12.06 -13.98
CA ILE A 157 -2.43 13.41 -14.38
C ILE A 157 -2.54 14.39 -13.21
N LEU A 158 -3.61 14.30 -12.42
CA LEU A 158 -3.78 15.09 -11.21
C LEU A 158 -3.84 14.20 -9.97
N PRO A 159 -3.24 14.63 -8.84
CA PRO A 159 -2.59 15.94 -8.60
C PRO A 159 -1.32 16.18 -9.44
N GLU A 160 -0.92 17.44 -9.61
CA GLU A 160 0.30 17.77 -10.38
C GLU A 160 1.51 17.06 -9.75
N GLY A 161 2.37 16.48 -10.59
CA GLY A 161 3.48 15.66 -10.12
C GLY A 161 3.09 14.27 -9.60
N ALA A 162 1.84 13.81 -9.79
CA ALA A 162 1.38 12.49 -9.34
C ALA A 162 2.33 11.35 -9.73
N GLN A 163 2.89 11.36 -10.94
CA GLN A 163 3.85 10.33 -11.37
C GLN A 163 5.13 10.30 -10.53
N GLU A 164 5.63 11.46 -10.10
CA GLU A 164 6.80 11.54 -9.21
C GLU A 164 6.44 11.12 -7.79
N LEU A 165 5.28 11.57 -7.28
CA LEU A 165 4.76 11.16 -5.98
C LEU A 165 4.55 9.65 -5.89
N LEU A 166 3.94 9.05 -6.92
CA LEU A 166 3.70 7.62 -7.01
C LEU A 166 5.01 6.84 -7.06
N ARG A 167 6.00 7.31 -7.84
CA ARG A 167 7.35 6.72 -7.83
C ARG A 167 7.98 6.77 -6.45
N TYR A 168 7.88 7.90 -5.76
CA TYR A 168 8.36 8.01 -4.38
C TYR A 168 7.61 7.07 -3.45
N ALA A 169 6.29 6.97 -3.55
CA ALA A 169 5.43 6.18 -2.66
C ALA A 169 5.70 4.68 -2.71
N VAL A 170 6.26 4.15 -3.80
CA VAL A 170 6.56 2.71 -3.96
C VAL A 170 8.04 2.36 -3.94
N SER A 171 8.94 3.35 -3.95
CA SER A 171 10.40 3.11 -3.91
C SER A 171 10.90 2.87 -2.48
N PRO A 172 12.05 2.24 -2.25
CA PRO A 172 12.74 2.31 -0.97
C PRO A 172 13.08 3.76 -0.59
N VAL A 173 13.20 4.06 0.72
CA VAL A 173 13.55 5.40 1.18
C VAL A 173 15.06 5.59 1.14
N SER A 174 15.52 6.46 0.23
CA SER A 174 16.92 6.88 0.18
C SER A 174 17.30 7.64 1.46
N VAL A 175 18.35 7.17 2.15
CA VAL A 175 18.87 7.78 3.38
C VAL A 175 20.34 8.15 3.24
N PRO A 176 20.84 9.17 3.97
CA PRO A 176 22.27 9.47 4.00
C PRO A 176 23.11 8.29 4.51
N LYS A 177 24.37 8.20 4.06
CA LYS A 177 25.30 7.13 4.44
C LYS A 177 25.41 6.90 5.95
N PHE A 178 25.46 7.97 6.75
CA PHE A 178 25.59 7.85 8.19
C PHE A 178 24.34 7.25 8.86
N VAL A 179 23.15 7.52 8.29
CA VAL A 179 21.89 6.90 8.73
C VAL A 179 21.91 5.44 8.34
N TRP A 180 22.28 5.14 7.09
CA TRP A 180 22.42 3.79 6.58
C TRP A 180 23.32 2.90 7.44
N ASP A 181 24.55 3.36 7.70
CA ASP A 181 25.54 2.63 8.49
C ASP A 181 25.04 2.43 9.93
N CYS A 182 24.35 3.42 10.50
CA CYS A 182 23.70 3.32 11.80
C CYS A 182 22.60 2.24 11.83
N LEU A 183 21.68 2.23 10.87
CA LEU A 183 20.58 1.26 10.84
C LEU A 183 21.10 -0.17 10.74
N LYS A 184 22.14 -0.40 9.92
CA LYS A 184 22.84 -1.69 9.89
C LYS A 184 23.48 -2.06 11.22
N ALA A 185 24.16 -1.13 11.87
CA ALA A 185 24.80 -1.37 13.16
C ALA A 185 23.76 -1.71 14.24
N VAL A 186 22.64 -0.98 14.29
CA VAL A 186 21.54 -1.23 15.22
C VAL A 186 20.90 -2.60 14.95
N GLN A 187 20.57 -2.92 13.69
CA GLN A 187 19.99 -4.23 13.31
C GLN A 187 20.92 -5.39 13.66
N ALA A 188 22.24 -5.24 13.48
CA ALA A 188 23.24 -6.24 13.86
C ALA A 188 23.28 -6.51 15.39
N THR A 189 22.71 -5.63 16.21
CA THR A 189 22.58 -5.83 17.65
C THR A 189 21.31 -6.57 18.06
N GLY A 190 20.43 -6.90 17.10
CA GLY A 190 19.14 -7.55 17.34
C GLY A 190 18.02 -6.60 17.79
N VAL A 191 18.28 -5.28 17.83
CA VAL A 191 17.26 -4.26 18.13
C VAL A 191 16.34 -4.10 16.92
N SER A 192 15.03 -4.14 17.17
CA SER A 192 14.03 -3.93 16.12
C SER A 192 14.04 -2.48 15.65
N LEU A 193 14.13 -2.29 14.33
CA LEU A 193 14.04 -0.95 13.74
C LEU A 193 12.63 -0.34 13.89
N THR A 194 11.60 -1.14 14.18
CA THR A 194 10.22 -0.64 14.31
C THR A 194 10.01 0.26 15.53
N ILE A 195 10.88 0.15 16.54
CA ILE A 195 10.80 0.94 17.77
C ILE A 195 11.78 2.11 17.67
N TRP A 196 11.35 3.18 16.99
CA TRP A 196 12.25 4.28 16.58
C TRP A 196 13.00 4.94 17.74
N TYR A 197 12.43 5.02 18.95
CA TYR A 197 13.10 5.60 20.11
C TYR A 197 14.23 4.70 20.63
N GLU A 198 14.07 3.38 20.60
CA GLU A 198 15.15 2.43 20.92
C GLU A 198 16.27 2.52 19.89
N VAL A 199 15.93 2.73 18.62
CA VAL A 199 16.93 2.96 17.56
C VAL A 199 17.70 4.25 17.81
N VAL A 200 17.04 5.32 18.22
CA VAL A 200 17.69 6.57 18.60
C VAL A 200 18.64 6.36 19.78
N ASP A 201 18.18 5.73 20.86
CA ASP A 201 19.02 5.49 22.04
C ASP A 201 20.22 4.60 21.69
N ARG A 202 19.97 3.50 20.96
CA ARG A 202 21.00 2.57 20.51
C ARG A 202 21.99 3.22 19.55
N SER A 203 21.54 4.13 18.69
CA SER A 203 22.44 4.86 17.79
C SER A 203 23.44 5.72 18.56
N VAL A 204 23.01 6.37 19.66
CA VAL A 204 23.91 7.16 20.51
C VAL A 204 24.92 6.26 21.20
N GLU A 205 24.49 5.12 21.74
CA GLU A 205 25.37 4.13 22.39
C GLU A 205 26.44 3.57 21.44
N LEU A 206 26.08 3.37 20.17
CA LEU A 206 26.98 2.86 19.13
C LEU A 206 27.86 3.95 18.49
N GLY A 207 27.76 5.22 18.94
CA GLY A 207 28.55 6.33 18.40
C GLY A 207 27.98 6.96 17.12
N HIS A 208 26.75 6.62 16.73
CA HIS A 208 26.03 7.16 15.57
C HIS A 208 25.07 8.31 15.94
N GLY A 209 25.46 9.20 16.85
CA GLY A 209 24.58 10.28 17.34
C GLY A 209 24.03 11.21 16.25
N GLU A 210 24.74 11.36 15.12
CA GLU A 210 24.25 12.11 13.94
C GLU A 210 23.04 11.46 13.27
N ALA A 211 22.94 10.12 13.28
CA ALA A 211 21.77 9.41 12.78
C ALA A 211 20.55 9.65 13.66
N ALA A 212 20.70 9.68 14.99
CA ALA A 212 19.62 10.07 15.92
C ALA A 212 19.08 11.48 15.64
N LEU A 213 19.96 12.42 15.30
CA LEU A 213 19.58 13.79 14.95
C LEU A 213 18.86 13.88 13.60
N TRP A 214 19.07 12.91 12.71
CA TRP A 214 18.35 12.81 11.45
C TRP A 214 16.98 12.12 11.60
N ILE A 215 16.89 11.05 12.41
CA ILE A 215 15.66 10.26 12.56
C ILE A 215 14.51 11.11 13.12
N LYS A 216 14.75 11.88 14.18
CA LYS A 216 13.67 12.65 14.86
C LYS A 216 12.97 13.64 13.93
N PRO A 217 13.66 14.50 13.16
CA PRO A 217 13.01 15.41 12.22
C PRO A 217 12.45 14.72 10.97
N ASN A 218 12.91 13.50 10.65
CA ASN A 218 12.50 12.75 9.46
C ASN A 218 11.65 11.51 9.82
N ILE A 219 10.86 11.59 10.89
CA ILE A 219 10.16 10.42 11.44
C ILE A 219 9.17 9.79 10.45
N GLU A 220 8.52 10.60 9.60
CA GLU A 220 7.63 10.11 8.54
C GLU A 220 8.42 9.30 7.50
N LYS A 221 9.55 9.83 7.02
CA LYS A 221 10.46 9.11 6.11
C LYS A 221 11.05 7.85 6.75
N TYR A 222 11.27 7.88 8.07
CA TYR A 222 11.71 6.72 8.80
C TYR A 222 10.65 5.62 8.78
N PHE A 223 9.38 5.94 9.07
CA PHE A 223 8.28 4.98 8.99
C PHE A 223 8.03 4.49 7.56
N ASP A 224 8.17 5.35 6.57
CA ASP A 224 8.16 4.97 5.17
C ASP A 224 9.23 3.93 4.85
N GLY A 225 10.46 4.14 5.32
CA GLY A 225 11.57 3.20 5.13
C GLY A 225 11.38 1.90 5.90
N LEU A 226 10.68 1.93 7.05
CA LEU A 226 10.24 0.71 7.74
C LEU A 226 9.23 -0.11 6.93
N ASN A 227 8.43 0.52 6.06
CA ASN A 227 7.46 -0.14 5.20
C ASN A 227 8.07 -0.63 3.89
N ARG A 228 8.91 0.21 3.28
CA ARG A 228 9.38 0.08 1.89
C ARG A 228 10.85 -0.30 1.77
N GLY A 229 11.54 -0.41 2.90
CA GLY A 229 12.99 -0.56 2.98
C GLY A 229 13.71 0.80 2.98
N PHE A 230 14.91 0.82 3.54
CA PHE A 230 15.85 1.93 3.41
C PHE A 230 16.82 1.63 2.29
N GLU A 231 17.33 2.66 1.60
CA GLU A 231 18.29 2.52 0.49
C GLU A 231 19.45 3.53 0.58
N PHE A 232 20.64 3.08 0.18
CA PHE A 232 21.81 3.94 -0.04
C PHE A 232 22.68 3.39 -1.17
N GLU A 233 22.86 4.17 -2.24
CA GLU A 233 23.65 3.81 -3.43
C GLU A 233 23.29 2.43 -4.01
N GLY A 234 22.00 2.13 -4.09
CA GLY A 234 21.47 0.86 -4.61
C GLY A 234 21.56 -0.33 -3.66
N ASN A 235 22.06 -0.14 -2.43
CA ASN A 235 21.99 -1.17 -1.39
C ASN A 235 20.67 -1.03 -0.64
N LEU A 236 20.02 -2.16 -0.30
CA LEU A 236 18.73 -2.19 0.40
C LEU A 236 18.86 -2.79 1.82
N ILE A 237 18.32 -2.09 2.82
CA ILE A 237 18.02 -2.66 4.14
C ILE A 237 16.54 -2.94 4.08
N GLU A 238 16.22 -4.22 3.90
CA GLU A 238 14.87 -4.69 4.15
C GLU A 238 14.67 -4.78 5.65
N THR A 239 13.61 -4.15 6.12
CA THR A 239 13.13 -4.27 7.50
C THR A 239 12.34 -5.57 7.61
N THR A 240 13.03 -6.70 7.42
CA THR A 240 12.51 -8.05 7.62
C THR A 240 12.58 -8.38 9.10
N ASP A 241 11.69 -7.82 9.93
CA ASP A 241 11.54 -8.18 11.35
C ASP A 241 10.47 -7.27 12.00
N LEU A 242 9.46 -7.69 12.79
CA LEU A 242 9.09 -8.93 13.50
C LEU A 242 7.54 -8.93 13.61
N GLY A 243 6.83 -10.05 13.69
CA GLY A 243 7.03 -11.03 14.76
C GLY A 243 6.64 -10.47 16.13
N LEU A 244 5.55 -9.70 16.23
CA LEU A 244 4.76 -9.46 17.44
C LEU A 244 3.28 -9.36 17.06
#